data_AF-A0AAX7UME2-F1
#
_entry.id   AF-A0AAX7UME2-F1
#
_cell.length_a   1.000
_cell.length_b   1.000
_cell.length_c   1.000
_cell.angle_alpha   90.00
_cell.angle_beta   90.00
_cell.angle_gamma   90.00
#
_symmetry.space_group_name_H-M   'P 1'
#
loop_
_entity.id
_entity.type
_entity.pdbx_description
1 polymer ?
#
loop_
_entity_poly.entity_id
_entity_poly.type
_entity_poly.pdbx_seq_one_letter_code
_entity_poly.pdbx_strand_id
1 'polypeptide(L)'
;MAPVRQRNAKGANAAEIEKKIKRGNALRQGSSWRGSRLLVALLLVALSACGAATWLYMTSLDSDVTETLVSQGELVAPQPRVYSVQCSEDYDNYKRYPGCTPQKCGRAVTDGVVTREEAQTLRRLAERGLALAGSEGGASILDLHSGALSMGKQFVNIYRYFGERLKDVFTQEDFQLYRDVRGRIQEVIAQTFGLDPALMYLTKPTFFSRINSTAAKTQHDEYWHPHIDKVTYGSFDYTSLLYLSDYGSDFTGGRFVFMDQNGNRTVEPRTERRASCTLVLKNLLAHSLVI
;
A
#
# COMPACT_ATOMS: atom_id res chain seq x y z
N MET A 1 -55.78 78.52 -38.06
CA MET A 1 -55.42 78.25 -36.66
C MET A 1 -54.09 77.53 -36.64
N ALA A 2 -53.06 78.16 -36.07
CA ALA A 2 -51.75 77.56 -35.88
C ALA A 2 -51.73 76.71 -34.60
N PRO A 3 -50.98 75.60 -34.61
CA PRO A 3 -50.25 75.20 -33.42
C PRO A 3 -48.75 75.19 -33.74
N VAL A 4 -48.02 76.00 -32.97
CA VAL A 4 -46.55 76.02 -32.91
C VAL A 4 -46.09 74.74 -32.21
N ARG A 5 -45.34 73.89 -32.91
CA ARG A 5 -44.63 72.75 -32.27
C ARG A 5 -43.15 73.12 -32.16
N GLN A 6 -42.76 73.44 -30.93
CA GLN A 6 -41.42 73.88 -30.53
C GLN A 6 -40.34 72.90 -31.00
N ARG A 7 -39.34 73.42 -31.73
CA ARG A 7 -38.01 72.82 -31.81
C ARG A 7 -37.34 73.03 -30.46
N ASN A 8 -37.30 71.99 -29.62
CA ASN A 8 -36.39 72.01 -28.47
C ASN A 8 -34.96 71.88 -28.99
N ALA A 9 -34.20 72.96 -28.81
CA ALA A 9 -32.77 72.99 -28.98
C ALA A 9 -32.15 71.86 -28.15
N LYS A 10 -31.35 70.98 -28.79
CA LYS A 10 -30.35 70.18 -28.06
C LYS A 10 -29.35 71.19 -27.47
N GLY A 11 -29.65 71.68 -26.27
CA GLY A 11 -28.76 72.57 -25.54
C GLY A 11 -27.42 71.88 -25.30
N ALA A 12 -26.34 72.68 -25.28
CA ALA A 12 -24.97 72.24 -25.00
C ALA A 12 -24.87 71.29 -23.78
N ASN A 13 -25.80 71.41 -22.83
CA ASN A 13 -25.96 70.53 -21.68
C ASN A 13 -26.19 69.06 -22.02
N ALA A 14 -26.95 68.72 -23.08
CA ALA A 14 -27.25 67.32 -23.41
C ALA A 14 -26.00 66.56 -23.91
N ALA A 15 -25.17 67.22 -24.72
CA ALA A 15 -23.91 66.65 -25.20
C ALA A 15 -22.86 66.55 -24.09
N GLU A 16 -22.83 67.51 -23.15
CA GLU A 16 -21.95 67.46 -21.99
C GLU A 16 -22.33 66.34 -21.01
N ILE A 17 -23.63 66.14 -20.77
CA ILE A 17 -24.15 65.04 -19.95
C ILE A 17 -23.79 63.68 -20.58
N GLU A 18 -23.97 63.52 -21.89
CA GLU A 18 -23.60 62.29 -22.60
C GLU A 18 -22.09 62.00 -22.50
N LYS A 19 -21.24 63.03 -22.61
CA LYS A 19 -19.78 62.90 -22.48
C LYS A 19 -19.37 62.53 -21.05
N LYS A 20 -20.03 63.08 -20.02
CA LYS A 20 -19.81 62.71 -18.60
C LYS A 20 -20.23 61.27 -18.33
N ILE A 21 -21.36 60.81 -18.89
CA ILE A 21 -21.83 59.42 -18.76
C ILE A 21 -20.86 58.44 -19.44
N LYS A 22 -20.42 58.72 -20.68
CA LYS A 22 -19.44 57.88 -21.39
C LYS A 22 -18.12 57.79 -20.63
N ARG A 23 -17.63 58.91 -20.06
CA ARG A 23 -16.42 58.94 -19.24
C ARG A 23 -16.57 58.18 -17.93
N GLY A 24 -17.72 58.30 -17.26
CA GLY A 24 -18.04 57.54 -16.04
C GLY A 24 -18.14 56.03 -16.30
N ASN A 25 -18.75 55.63 -17.42
CA ASN A 25 -18.85 54.23 -17.81
C ASN A 25 -17.48 53.64 -18.22
N ALA A 26 -16.62 54.39 -18.92
CA ALA A 26 -15.25 53.96 -19.23
C ALA A 26 -14.38 53.80 -17.97
N LEU A 27 -14.51 54.72 -17.00
CA LEU A 27 -13.84 54.62 -15.69
C LEU A 27 -14.35 53.42 -14.88
N ARG A 28 -15.66 53.14 -14.89
CA ARG A 28 -16.26 51.96 -14.25
C ARG A 28 -15.84 50.65 -14.91
N GLN A 29 -15.77 50.60 -16.25
CA GLN A 29 -15.30 49.42 -16.99
C GLN A 29 -13.81 49.16 -16.75
N GLY A 30 -12.96 50.19 -16.74
CA GLY A 30 -11.53 50.04 -16.42
C GLY A 30 -11.26 49.58 -14.98
N SER A 31 -12.07 50.06 -14.03
CA SER A 31 -12.05 49.63 -12.63
C SER A 31 -12.52 48.18 -12.44
N SER A 32 -13.66 47.82 -13.04
CA SER A 32 -14.21 46.46 -13.00
C SER A 32 -13.28 45.43 -13.65
N TRP A 33 -12.66 45.77 -14.78
CA TRP A 33 -11.71 44.90 -15.48
C TRP A 33 -10.41 44.68 -14.69
N ARG A 34 -9.89 45.72 -14.02
CA ARG A 34 -8.72 45.60 -13.14
C ARG A 34 -9.04 44.81 -11.87
N GLY A 35 -10.21 45.04 -11.27
CA GLY A 35 -10.67 44.27 -10.10
C GLY A 35 -10.89 42.79 -10.41
N SER A 36 -11.49 42.47 -11.57
CA SER A 36 -11.68 41.10 -12.03
C SER A 36 -10.35 40.36 -12.26
N ARG A 37 -9.36 41.00 -12.89
CA ARG A 37 -8.02 40.41 -13.06
C ARG A 37 -7.30 40.18 -11.72
N LEU A 38 -7.45 41.11 -10.78
CA LEU A 38 -6.87 40.96 -9.44
C LEU A 38 -7.51 39.80 -8.69
N LEU A 39 -8.84 39.66 -8.77
CA LEU A 39 -9.59 38.55 -8.18
C LEU A 39 -9.21 37.20 -8.80
N VAL A 40 -9.09 37.13 -10.12
CA VAL A 40 -8.65 35.90 -10.82
C VAL A 40 -7.21 35.54 -10.43
N ALA A 41 -6.31 36.52 -10.36
CA ALA A 41 -4.93 36.29 -9.91
C ALA A 41 -4.88 35.79 -8.46
N LEU A 42 -5.67 36.38 -7.56
CA LEU A 42 -5.77 35.94 -6.17
C LEU A 42 -6.34 34.52 -6.05
N LEU A 43 -7.34 34.17 -6.85
CA LEU A 43 -7.89 32.81 -6.90
C LEU A 43 -6.86 31.79 -7.41
N LEU A 44 -6.08 32.14 -8.44
CA LEU A 44 -5.01 31.26 -8.94
C LEU A 44 -3.90 31.06 -7.90
N VAL A 45 -3.49 32.13 -7.21
CA VAL A 45 -2.51 32.04 -6.11
C VAL A 45 -3.07 31.16 -4.98
N ALA A 46 -4.33 31.36 -4.58
CA ALA A 46 -4.96 30.54 -3.56
C ALA A 46 -5.04 29.06 -3.96
N LEU A 47 -5.44 28.75 -5.21
CA LEU A 47 -5.46 27.38 -5.72
C LEU A 47 -4.07 26.75 -5.76
N SER A 48 -3.05 27.50 -6.18
CA SER A 48 -1.67 27.01 -6.19
C SER A 48 -1.12 26.78 -4.77
N ALA A 49 -1.45 27.65 -3.82
CA ALA A 49 -1.07 27.50 -2.42
C ALA A 49 -1.80 26.33 -1.77
N CYS A 50 -3.09 26.13 -2.05
CA CYS A 50 -3.84 24.96 -1.63
C CYS A 50 -3.25 23.67 -2.23
N GLY A 51 -2.96 23.66 -3.54
CA GLY A 51 -2.32 22.52 -4.19
C GLY A 51 -0.95 22.19 -3.58
N ALA A 52 -0.12 23.21 -3.32
CA ALA A 52 1.16 23.05 -2.64
C ALA A 52 1.01 22.57 -1.20
N ALA A 53 0.03 23.07 -0.45
CA ALA A 53 -0.25 22.63 0.92
C ALA A 53 -0.79 21.20 0.96
N THR A 54 -1.66 20.81 0.04
CA THR A 54 -2.14 19.43 -0.08
C THR A 54 -1.01 18.48 -0.50
N TRP A 55 -0.15 18.90 -1.43
CA TRP A 55 1.06 18.15 -1.79
C TRP A 55 2.00 17.99 -0.60
N LEU A 56 2.32 19.08 0.10
CA LEU A 56 3.16 19.05 1.30
C LEU A 56 2.55 18.17 2.39
N TYR A 57 1.25 18.27 2.63
CA TYR A 57 0.53 17.43 3.59
C TYR A 57 0.59 15.94 3.20
N MET A 58 0.33 15.61 1.94
CA MET A 58 0.45 14.23 1.43
C MET A 58 1.89 13.71 1.53
N THR A 59 2.89 14.52 1.20
CA THR A 59 4.31 14.13 1.37
C THR A 59 4.73 14.04 2.83
N SER A 60 4.10 14.81 3.74
CA SER A 60 4.36 14.73 5.17
C SER A 60 3.77 13.48 5.82
N LEU A 61 2.69 12.92 5.27
CA LEU A 61 2.21 11.60 5.68
C LEU A 61 3.18 10.48 5.29
N ASP A 62 4.05 10.73 4.32
CA ASP A 62 5.11 9.83 3.83
C ASP A 62 6.45 10.01 4.57
N SER A 63 6.55 10.99 5.47
CA SER A 63 7.81 11.47 6.04
C SER A 63 8.56 10.47 6.92
N ASP A 64 7.94 9.35 7.30
CA ASP A 64 8.62 8.29 8.02
C ASP A 64 9.52 7.45 7.11
N VAL A 65 9.33 7.38 5.79
CA VAL A 65 10.17 6.54 4.90
C VAL A 65 11.35 7.33 4.35
N THR A 66 12.56 6.89 4.67
CA THR A 66 13.82 7.52 4.24
C THR A 66 14.25 7.08 2.84
N GLU A 67 13.99 5.83 2.47
CA GLU A 67 14.47 5.24 1.22
C GLU A 67 13.47 4.21 0.65
N THR A 68 13.20 4.27 -0.65
CA THR A 68 12.48 3.21 -1.37
C THR A 68 13.49 2.30 -2.06
N LEU A 69 13.64 1.08 -1.56
CA LEU A 69 14.62 0.10 -2.07
C LEU A 69 14.22 -0.40 -3.47
N VAL A 70 12.93 -0.66 -3.66
CA VAL A 70 12.34 -1.10 -4.92
C VAL A 70 10.97 -0.44 -5.04
N SER A 71 10.76 0.31 -6.12
CA SER A 71 9.48 0.97 -6.39
C SER A 71 8.47 0.04 -7.05
N GLN A 72 7.19 0.40 -7.03
CA GLN A 72 6.12 -0.42 -7.63
C GLN A 72 6.32 -0.61 -9.14
N GLY A 73 6.79 0.44 -9.83
CA GLY A 73 7.03 0.44 -11.26
C GLY A 73 8.31 -0.27 -11.71
N GLU A 74 9.24 -0.53 -10.80
CA GLU A 74 10.47 -1.27 -11.09
C GLU A 74 10.18 -2.77 -11.28
N LEU A 75 10.96 -3.48 -12.10
CA LEU A 75 10.89 -4.94 -12.27
C LEU A 75 12.23 -5.57 -11.84
N VAL A 76 12.18 -6.47 -10.85
CA VAL A 76 13.35 -7.13 -10.26
C VAL A 76 13.35 -8.62 -10.61
N ALA A 77 13.69 -8.96 -11.84
CA ALA A 77 13.74 -10.32 -12.36
C ALA A 77 14.83 -10.44 -13.45
N PRO A 78 15.40 -11.64 -13.71
CA PRO A 78 15.07 -12.94 -13.11
C PRO A 78 15.81 -13.25 -11.80
N GLN A 79 16.85 -12.48 -11.46
CA GLN A 79 17.66 -12.72 -10.26
C GLN A 79 17.19 -11.82 -9.09
N PRO A 80 17.14 -12.35 -7.85
CA PRO A 80 16.81 -11.55 -6.69
C PRO A 80 17.83 -10.43 -6.46
N ARG A 81 17.34 -9.24 -6.12
CA ARG A 81 18.19 -8.15 -5.61
C ARG A 81 18.36 -8.32 -4.11
N VAL A 82 19.61 -8.50 -3.69
CA VAL A 82 19.96 -8.74 -2.29
C VAL A 82 20.58 -7.49 -1.66
N TYR A 83 20.06 -7.08 -0.51
CA TYR A 83 20.60 -6.03 0.35
C TYR A 83 21.15 -6.69 1.60
N SER A 84 22.48 -6.75 1.70
CA SER A 84 23.13 -7.26 2.91
C SER A 84 22.85 -6.34 4.09
N VAL A 85 22.51 -6.93 5.23
CA VAL A 85 22.30 -6.19 6.48
C VAL A 85 23.13 -6.84 7.58
N GLN A 86 23.48 -6.06 8.59
CA GLN A 86 24.12 -6.64 9.78
C GLN A 86 23.11 -7.53 10.49
N CYS A 87 23.55 -8.76 10.79
CA CYS A 87 22.83 -9.60 11.73
C CYS A 87 22.72 -8.88 13.08
N SER A 88 21.68 -9.19 13.83
CA SER A 88 21.55 -8.63 15.17
C SER A 88 22.56 -9.22 16.13
N GLU A 89 22.78 -8.53 17.25
CA GLU A 89 23.74 -8.94 18.27
C GLU A 89 23.39 -10.29 18.91
N ASP A 90 22.10 -10.59 19.02
CA ASP A 90 21.57 -11.82 19.58
C ASP A 90 21.39 -12.94 18.54
N TYR A 91 21.75 -12.70 17.27
CA TYR A 91 21.66 -13.69 16.20
C TYR A 91 22.34 -15.02 16.58
N ASP A 92 23.51 -14.90 17.23
CA ASP A 92 24.34 -16.04 17.64
C ASP A 92 23.79 -16.77 18.88
N ASN A 93 22.87 -16.15 19.61
CA ASN A 93 22.23 -16.77 20.77
C ASN A 93 21.13 -17.77 20.37
N TYR A 94 20.65 -17.70 19.12
CA TYR A 94 19.63 -18.62 18.64
C TYR A 94 20.23 -19.96 18.20
N LYS A 95 19.47 -21.04 18.44
CA LYS A 95 19.85 -22.38 18.01
C LYS A 95 20.00 -22.42 16.49
N ARG A 96 21.18 -22.81 16.02
CA ARG A 96 21.49 -22.97 14.60
C ARG A 96 21.23 -24.40 14.15
N TYR A 97 20.61 -24.54 13.00
CA TYR A 97 20.38 -25.80 12.31
C TYR A 97 21.22 -25.82 11.03
N PRO A 98 22.27 -26.66 10.94
CA PRO A 98 23.10 -26.74 9.75
C PRO A 98 22.28 -26.92 8.47
N GLY A 99 22.57 -26.13 7.44
CA GLY A 99 21.86 -26.15 6.17
C GLY A 99 20.50 -25.44 6.15
N CYS A 100 19.95 -25.05 7.30
CA CYS A 100 18.66 -24.37 7.41
C CYS A 100 18.77 -22.95 7.96
N THR A 101 19.63 -22.71 8.97
CA THR A 101 19.84 -21.37 9.54
C THR A 101 20.79 -20.55 8.66
N PRO A 102 20.48 -19.27 8.36
CA PRO A 102 21.28 -18.50 7.42
C PRO A 102 22.70 -18.30 7.94
N GLN A 103 23.67 -18.06 7.05
CA GLN A 103 25.02 -17.67 7.47
C GLN A 103 25.27 -16.17 7.27
N LYS A 104 24.35 -15.50 6.57
CA LYS A 104 24.39 -14.06 6.28
C LYS A 104 22.97 -13.53 6.41
N CYS A 105 22.85 -12.35 7.03
CA CYS A 105 21.57 -11.64 7.12
C CYS A 105 21.42 -10.68 5.96
N GLY A 106 20.19 -10.52 5.49
CA GLY A 106 19.91 -9.68 4.34
C GLY A 106 18.46 -9.73 3.92
N ARG A 107 18.14 -8.80 3.04
CA ARG A 107 16.82 -8.64 2.42
C ARG A 107 16.96 -8.99 0.96
N ALA A 108 15.97 -9.65 0.39
CA ALA A 108 15.94 -9.99 -1.00
C ALA A 108 14.58 -9.62 -1.59
N VAL A 109 14.59 -8.98 -2.74
CA VAL A 109 13.39 -8.68 -3.51
C VAL A 109 13.51 -9.35 -4.87
N THR A 110 12.44 -10.00 -5.31
CA THR A 110 12.36 -10.60 -6.64
C THR A 110 10.92 -10.57 -7.12
N ASP A 111 10.76 -10.34 -8.40
CA ASP A 111 9.51 -10.44 -9.12
C ASP A 111 9.50 -11.75 -9.93
N GLY A 112 8.31 -12.18 -10.38
CA GLY A 112 8.18 -13.33 -11.27
C GLY A 112 8.35 -14.71 -10.59
N VAL A 113 8.30 -14.79 -9.26
CA VAL A 113 8.23 -16.09 -8.54
C VAL A 113 6.94 -16.83 -8.88
N VAL A 114 5.89 -16.06 -9.12
CA VAL A 114 4.59 -16.49 -9.62
C VAL A 114 4.28 -15.69 -10.88
N THR A 115 3.51 -16.28 -11.78
CA THR A 115 2.93 -15.56 -12.93
C THR A 115 1.76 -14.68 -12.48
N ARG A 116 1.35 -13.75 -13.32
CA ARG A 116 0.20 -12.89 -13.06
C ARG A 116 -1.08 -13.68 -12.86
N GLU A 117 -1.27 -14.69 -13.68
CA GLU A 117 -2.43 -15.57 -13.65
C GLU A 117 -2.48 -16.38 -12.34
N GLU A 118 -1.33 -16.86 -11.87
CA GLU A 118 -1.21 -17.54 -10.58
C GLU A 118 -1.47 -16.60 -9.42
N ALA A 119 -0.90 -15.39 -9.42
CA ALA A 119 -1.14 -14.38 -8.40
C ALA A 119 -2.63 -14.01 -8.30
N GLN A 120 -3.29 -13.80 -9.44
CA GLN A 120 -4.73 -13.57 -9.49
C GLN A 120 -5.54 -14.77 -8.97
N THR A 121 -5.11 -15.99 -9.27
CA THR A 121 -5.77 -17.21 -8.79
C THR A 121 -5.64 -17.35 -7.27
N LEU A 122 -4.45 -17.12 -6.72
CA LEU A 122 -4.22 -17.06 -5.27
C LEU A 122 -5.06 -15.98 -4.59
N ARG A 123 -5.17 -14.80 -5.22
CA ARG A 123 -6.00 -13.70 -4.71
C ARG A 123 -7.47 -14.12 -4.62
N ARG A 124 -8.03 -14.67 -5.71
CA ARG A 124 -9.40 -15.17 -5.73
C ARG A 124 -9.64 -16.28 -4.71
N LEU A 125 -8.70 -17.21 -4.58
CA LEU A 125 -8.72 -18.28 -3.58
C LEU A 125 -8.88 -17.68 -2.18
N ALA A 126 -8.08 -16.68 -1.82
CA ALA A 126 -8.17 -16.07 -0.51
C ALA A 126 -9.38 -15.15 -0.32
N GLU A 127 -9.82 -14.45 -1.36
CA GLU A 127 -11.09 -13.71 -1.34
C GLU A 127 -12.28 -14.66 -1.04
N ARG A 128 -12.32 -15.84 -1.68
CA ARG A 128 -13.34 -16.87 -1.40
C ARG A 128 -13.26 -17.38 0.04
N GLY A 129 -12.05 -17.66 0.55
CA GLY A 129 -11.87 -18.10 1.92
C GLY A 129 -12.24 -17.05 2.97
N LEU A 130 -11.85 -15.79 2.75
CA LEU A 130 -12.15 -14.63 3.61
C LEU A 130 -13.58 -14.10 3.44
N ALA A 131 -14.36 -14.63 2.50
CA ALA A 131 -15.80 -14.37 2.37
C ALA A 131 -16.63 -15.29 3.29
N LEU A 132 -16.07 -16.42 3.76
CA LEU A 132 -16.74 -17.31 4.71
C LEU A 132 -16.88 -16.69 6.10
N ALA A 133 -15.84 -15.98 6.52
CA ALA A 133 -15.81 -15.19 7.74
C ALA A 133 -14.69 -14.13 7.62
N GLY A 134 -14.79 -13.07 8.41
CA GLY A 134 -13.77 -12.04 8.49
C GLY A 134 -13.70 -11.45 9.89
N SER A 135 -12.68 -10.64 10.13
CA SER A 135 -12.58 -9.86 11.37
C SER A 135 -13.65 -8.77 11.42
N GLU A 136 -14.01 -8.36 12.63
CA GLU A 136 -14.75 -7.12 12.86
C GLU A 136 -13.89 -5.85 12.67
N GLY A 137 -12.56 -6.01 12.66
CA GLY A 137 -11.60 -4.93 12.41
C GLY A 137 -11.00 -4.95 11.00
N GLY A 138 -9.95 -4.15 10.83
CA GLY A 138 -9.35 -3.88 9.52
C GLY A 138 -8.52 -5.01 8.93
N ALA A 139 -8.08 -5.99 9.72
CA ALA A 139 -7.23 -7.07 9.25
C ALA A 139 -7.93 -8.43 9.40
N SER A 140 -7.96 -9.22 8.33
CA SER A 140 -8.46 -10.60 8.35
C SER A 140 -7.39 -11.56 7.86
N ILE A 141 -7.31 -12.73 8.50
CA ILE A 141 -6.30 -13.74 8.24
C ILE A 141 -6.97 -15.07 7.84
N LEU A 142 -6.38 -15.72 6.84
CA LEU A 142 -6.71 -17.09 6.42
C LEU A 142 -5.41 -17.90 6.30
N ASP A 143 -5.23 -18.89 7.17
CA ASP A 143 -4.13 -19.83 7.14
C ASP A 143 -4.64 -21.19 6.66
N LEU A 144 -4.36 -21.54 5.40
CA LEU A 144 -4.72 -22.85 4.83
C LEU A 144 -3.84 -24.00 5.34
N HIS A 145 -2.74 -23.73 6.02
CA HIS A 145 -1.89 -24.77 6.58
C HIS A 145 -2.35 -25.21 7.98
N SER A 146 -2.69 -24.25 8.85
CA SER A 146 -3.22 -24.53 10.19
C SER A 146 -4.75 -24.64 10.23
N GLY A 147 -5.42 -24.07 9.23
CA GLY A 147 -6.86 -23.90 9.16
C GLY A 147 -7.39 -22.67 9.90
N ALA A 148 -6.54 -21.77 10.42
CA ALA A 148 -7.01 -20.59 11.14
C ALA A 148 -7.70 -19.59 10.19
N LEU A 149 -8.90 -19.13 10.56
CA LEU A 149 -9.65 -18.08 9.86
C LEU A 149 -10.17 -17.06 10.87
N SER A 150 -9.99 -15.77 10.59
CA SER A 150 -10.60 -14.69 11.37
C SER A 150 -12.13 -14.74 11.30
N MET A 151 -12.79 -14.69 12.46
CA MET A 151 -14.25 -14.64 12.58
C MET A 151 -14.64 -13.73 13.76
N GLY A 152 -15.05 -12.51 13.43
CA GLY A 152 -15.32 -11.47 14.43
C GLY A 152 -14.06 -11.10 15.19
N LYS A 153 -14.03 -11.37 16.51
CA LYS A 153 -12.88 -11.08 17.39
C LYS A 153 -12.00 -12.30 17.71
N GLN A 154 -12.23 -13.43 17.04
CA GLN A 154 -11.55 -14.70 17.34
C GLN A 154 -11.11 -15.41 16.06
N PHE A 155 -10.37 -16.50 16.25
CA PHE A 155 -9.99 -17.42 15.18
C PHE A 155 -10.78 -18.72 15.28
N VAL A 156 -11.24 -19.23 14.14
CA VAL A 156 -11.84 -20.56 14.02
C VAL A 156 -11.01 -21.47 13.15
N ASN A 157 -11.13 -22.78 13.35
CA ASN A 157 -10.58 -23.74 12.40
C ASN A 157 -11.55 -23.95 11.24
N ILE A 158 -11.18 -23.48 10.06
CA ILE A 158 -12.01 -23.49 8.85
C ILE A 158 -12.46 -24.90 8.48
N TYR A 159 -11.57 -25.90 8.59
CA TYR A 159 -11.84 -27.30 8.26
C TYR A 159 -12.89 -27.93 9.18
N ARG A 160 -12.88 -27.56 10.46
CA ARG A 160 -13.87 -28.04 11.43
C ARG A 160 -15.18 -27.27 11.34
N TYR A 161 -15.11 -25.96 11.15
CA TYR A 161 -16.29 -25.08 11.23
C TYR A 161 -17.13 -25.11 9.95
N PHE A 162 -16.48 -25.12 8.78
CA PHE A 162 -17.18 -25.11 7.48
C PHE A 162 -17.29 -26.50 6.85
N GLY A 163 -16.47 -27.48 7.28
CA GLY A 163 -16.61 -28.90 6.92
C GLY A 163 -16.87 -29.12 5.44
N GLU A 164 -18.03 -29.70 5.11
CA GLU A 164 -18.46 -30.01 3.75
C GLU A 164 -18.57 -28.79 2.84
N ARG A 165 -18.94 -27.61 3.36
CA ARG A 165 -19.07 -26.37 2.57
C ARG A 165 -17.75 -25.91 1.97
N LEU A 166 -16.61 -26.37 2.49
CA LEU A 166 -15.31 -26.00 1.93
C LEU A 166 -15.06 -26.58 0.54
N LYS A 167 -15.74 -27.69 0.20
CA LYS A 167 -15.62 -28.31 -1.13
C LYS A 167 -16.18 -27.40 -2.23
N ASP A 168 -17.10 -26.49 -1.87
CA ASP A 168 -17.67 -25.50 -2.78
C ASP A 168 -16.82 -24.21 -2.85
N VAL A 169 -15.85 -24.04 -1.94
CA VAL A 169 -15.04 -22.82 -1.77
C VAL A 169 -13.65 -22.98 -2.37
N PHE A 170 -13.03 -24.15 -2.17
CA PHE A 170 -11.69 -24.45 -2.63
C PHE A 170 -11.70 -25.71 -3.50
N THR A 171 -10.97 -25.67 -4.62
CA THR A 171 -10.78 -26.81 -5.50
C THR A 171 -9.46 -27.54 -5.20
N GLN A 172 -9.27 -28.72 -5.78
CA GLN A 172 -7.99 -29.43 -5.64
C GLN A 172 -6.84 -28.66 -6.31
N GLU A 173 -7.14 -27.97 -7.41
CA GLU A 173 -6.22 -27.12 -8.16
C GLU A 173 -5.78 -25.91 -7.33
N ASP A 174 -6.67 -25.31 -6.54
CA ASP A 174 -6.33 -24.23 -5.60
C ASP A 174 -5.24 -24.67 -4.61
N PHE A 175 -5.44 -25.83 -3.98
CA PHE A 175 -4.48 -26.37 -3.03
C PHE A 175 -3.18 -26.82 -3.71
N GLN A 176 -3.25 -27.30 -4.95
CA GLN A 176 -2.07 -27.64 -5.73
C GLN A 176 -1.24 -26.39 -6.04
N LEU A 177 -1.87 -25.34 -6.57
CA LEU A 177 -1.22 -24.07 -6.84
C LEU A 177 -0.58 -23.49 -5.57
N TYR A 178 -1.30 -23.48 -4.44
CA TYR A 178 -0.76 -23.01 -3.17
C TYR A 178 0.51 -23.78 -2.75
N ARG A 179 0.54 -25.11 -2.90
CA ARG A 179 1.71 -25.94 -2.61
C ARG A 179 2.87 -25.65 -3.57
N ASP A 180 2.59 -25.48 -4.85
CA ASP A 180 3.62 -25.24 -5.88
C ASP A 180 4.25 -23.86 -5.73
N VAL A 181 3.45 -22.84 -5.43
CA VAL A 181 3.92 -21.47 -5.13
C VAL A 181 4.78 -21.48 -3.87
N ARG A 182 4.33 -22.17 -2.81
CA ARG A 182 5.13 -22.33 -1.58
C ARG A 182 6.48 -22.98 -1.89
N GLY A 183 6.49 -24.06 -2.66
CA GLY A 183 7.73 -24.77 -3.05
C GLY A 183 8.71 -23.86 -3.79
N ARG A 184 8.22 -23.11 -4.79
CA ARG A 184 9.03 -22.11 -5.50
C ARG A 184 9.58 -21.02 -4.58
N ILE A 185 8.75 -20.54 -3.64
CA ILE A 185 9.22 -19.54 -2.66
C ILE A 185 10.37 -20.09 -1.81
N GLN A 186 10.21 -21.31 -1.27
CA GLN A 186 11.25 -21.97 -0.48
C GLN A 186 12.54 -22.14 -1.28
N GLU A 187 12.44 -22.60 -2.53
CA GLU A 187 13.59 -22.80 -3.41
C GLU A 187 14.36 -21.50 -3.66
N VAL A 188 13.67 -20.41 -4.02
CA VAL A 188 14.35 -19.15 -4.28
C VAL A 188 14.97 -18.59 -2.99
N ILE A 189 14.37 -18.78 -1.81
CA ILE A 189 15.00 -18.37 -0.53
C ILE A 189 16.27 -19.20 -0.29
N ALA A 190 16.21 -20.51 -0.47
CA ALA A 190 17.35 -21.40 -0.31
C ALA A 190 18.52 -20.99 -1.21
N GLN A 191 18.24 -20.76 -2.49
CA GLN A 191 19.24 -20.31 -3.46
C GLN A 191 19.81 -18.93 -3.09
N THR A 192 18.96 -17.99 -2.69
CA THR A 192 19.38 -16.61 -2.36
C THR A 192 20.34 -16.56 -1.17
N PHE A 193 20.11 -17.40 -0.16
CA PHE A 193 20.86 -17.34 1.10
C PHE A 193 21.80 -18.55 1.32
N GLY A 194 21.98 -19.39 0.30
CA GLY A 194 22.93 -20.50 0.33
C GLY A 194 22.53 -21.60 1.32
N LEU A 195 21.27 -22.00 1.30
CA LEU A 195 20.69 -23.01 2.18
C LEU A 195 20.45 -24.31 1.43
N ASP A 196 20.23 -25.39 2.18
CA ASP A 196 19.73 -26.63 1.63
C ASP A 196 18.19 -26.60 1.56
N PRO A 197 17.59 -26.59 0.36
CA PRO A 197 16.13 -26.57 0.22
C PRO A 197 15.45 -27.79 0.86
N ALA A 198 16.15 -28.93 0.98
CA ALA A 198 15.60 -30.14 1.62
C ALA A 198 15.51 -30.02 3.15
N LEU A 199 16.23 -29.07 3.75
CA LEU A 199 16.26 -28.81 5.19
C LEU A 199 15.44 -27.59 5.59
N MET A 200 14.77 -26.94 4.64
CA MET A 200 13.86 -25.82 4.88
C MET A 200 12.43 -26.31 5.15
N TYR A 201 11.91 -26.02 6.35
CA TYR A 201 10.56 -26.41 6.75
C TYR A 201 9.65 -25.19 6.88
N LEU A 202 8.40 -25.34 6.47
CA LEU A 202 7.38 -24.32 6.70
C LEU A 202 7.02 -24.28 8.18
N THR A 203 7.14 -23.11 8.80
CA THR A 203 6.71 -22.86 10.18
C THR A 203 5.38 -22.12 10.20
N LYS A 204 4.66 -22.21 11.31
CA LYS A 204 3.39 -21.48 11.51
C LYS A 204 3.64 -20.14 12.17
N PRO A 205 2.91 -19.08 11.78
CA PRO A 205 1.81 -19.08 10.80
C PRO A 205 2.24 -18.92 9.33
N THR A 206 1.43 -19.41 8.37
CA THR A 206 1.57 -19.12 6.93
C THR A 206 0.20 -18.78 6.36
N PHE A 207 -0.03 -17.53 6.00
CA PHE A 207 -1.40 -17.06 5.81
C PHE A 207 -1.54 -16.01 4.72
N PHE A 208 -2.77 -15.89 4.26
CA PHE A 208 -3.28 -14.77 3.51
C PHE A 208 -3.74 -13.70 4.48
N SER A 209 -3.39 -12.44 4.22
CA SER A 209 -3.94 -11.30 4.94
C SER A 209 -4.72 -10.40 3.99
N ARG A 210 -5.87 -9.91 4.46
CA ARG A 210 -6.61 -8.82 3.81
C ARG A 210 -6.68 -7.68 4.78
N ILE A 211 -6.27 -6.51 4.33
CA ILE A 211 -6.24 -5.30 5.13
C ILE A 211 -7.15 -4.25 4.49
N ASN A 212 -7.97 -3.58 5.30
CA ASN A 212 -8.81 -2.47 4.85
C ASN A 212 -8.79 -1.32 5.88
N SER A 213 -9.56 -0.26 5.61
CA SER A 213 -9.61 0.94 6.45
C SER A 213 -10.55 0.85 7.65
N THR A 214 -11.13 -0.33 7.95
CA THR A 214 -11.96 -0.52 9.14
C THR A 214 -11.09 -0.42 10.41
N ALA A 215 -11.56 0.33 11.40
CA ALA A 215 -10.83 0.52 12.65
C ALA A 215 -10.61 -0.80 13.40
N ALA A 216 -9.43 -0.97 13.99
CA ALA A 216 -9.11 -2.14 14.79
C ALA A 216 -10.09 -2.34 15.95
N LYS A 217 -10.45 -3.60 16.21
CA LYS A 217 -11.33 -4.03 17.31
C LYS A 217 -10.62 -4.94 18.29
N THR A 218 -9.55 -5.58 17.84
CA THR A 218 -8.68 -6.48 18.57
C THR A 218 -7.21 -6.16 18.26
N GLN A 219 -6.29 -6.65 19.07
CA GLN A 219 -4.85 -6.51 18.81
C GLN A 219 -4.44 -7.15 17.47
N HIS A 220 -5.16 -8.19 17.01
CA HIS A 220 -4.91 -8.84 15.74
C HIS A 220 -5.32 -8.00 14.52
N ASP A 221 -6.12 -6.95 14.74
CA ASP A 221 -6.46 -5.96 13.70
C ASP A 221 -5.41 -4.85 13.57
N GLU A 222 -4.53 -4.72 14.57
CA GLU A 222 -3.48 -3.70 14.61
C GLU A 222 -2.23 -4.19 13.87
N TYR A 223 -2.33 -4.24 12.54
CA TYR A 223 -1.29 -4.77 11.65
C TYR A 223 -0.03 -3.89 11.54
N TRP A 224 -0.05 -2.69 12.12
CA TRP A 224 0.97 -1.64 11.95
C TRP A 224 1.96 -1.53 13.12
N HIS A 225 1.96 -2.49 14.04
CA HIS A 225 2.91 -2.48 15.16
C HIS A 225 4.27 -3.03 14.74
N PRO A 226 5.37 -2.28 14.98
CA PRO A 226 6.72 -2.77 14.71
C PRO A 226 6.99 -4.05 15.48
N HIS A 227 7.50 -5.07 14.80
CA HIS A 227 7.85 -6.33 15.46
C HIS A 227 9.00 -7.02 14.74
N ILE A 228 9.51 -8.10 15.34
CA ILE A 228 10.54 -8.93 14.75
C ILE A 228 10.01 -10.36 14.79
N ASP A 229 9.83 -10.97 13.62
CA ASP A 229 9.17 -12.28 13.53
C ASP A 229 9.85 -13.37 14.35
N LYS A 230 11.19 -13.37 14.40
CA LYS A 230 11.94 -14.30 15.26
C LYS A 230 11.58 -14.14 16.73
N VAL A 231 11.39 -12.91 17.21
CA VAL A 231 11.02 -12.63 18.61
C VAL A 231 9.56 -12.99 18.84
N THR A 232 8.68 -12.61 17.91
CA THR A 232 7.23 -12.83 18.01
C THR A 232 6.88 -14.32 18.00
N TYR A 233 7.49 -15.10 17.11
CA TYR A 233 7.10 -16.49 16.86
C TYR A 233 8.17 -17.53 17.26
N GLY A 234 9.42 -17.13 17.52
CA GLY A 234 10.53 -17.99 17.96
C GLY A 234 11.10 -18.92 16.88
N SER A 235 10.23 -19.50 16.06
CA SER A 235 10.58 -20.54 15.09
C SER A 235 11.07 -20.00 13.74
N PHE A 236 10.94 -18.70 13.48
CA PHE A 236 11.14 -18.12 12.16
C PHE A 236 12.60 -17.72 11.93
N ASP A 237 13.32 -18.44 11.10
CA ASP A 237 14.64 -17.97 10.62
C ASP A 237 14.51 -17.06 9.38
N TYR A 238 13.36 -17.11 8.71
CA TYR A 238 13.04 -16.44 7.46
C TYR A 238 11.60 -15.94 7.48
N THR A 239 11.40 -14.77 6.88
CA THR A 239 10.07 -14.28 6.54
C THR A 239 10.01 -13.96 5.05
N SER A 240 8.92 -14.39 4.41
CA SER A 240 8.64 -14.05 3.02
C SER A 240 7.23 -13.49 2.88
N LEU A 241 7.12 -12.40 2.14
CA LEU A 241 5.87 -11.78 1.72
C LEU A 241 5.79 -11.88 0.21
N LEU A 242 4.67 -12.37 -0.32
CA LEU A 242 4.34 -12.30 -1.73
C LEU A 242 3.11 -11.39 -1.86
N TYR A 243 3.22 -10.28 -2.58
CA TYR A 243 2.11 -9.35 -2.76
C TYR A 243 1.18 -9.82 -3.87
N LEU A 244 -0.12 -9.72 -3.62
CA LEU A 244 -1.16 -10.06 -4.61
C LEU A 244 -1.92 -8.84 -5.13
N SER A 245 -1.58 -7.65 -4.62
CA SER A 245 -2.19 -6.37 -4.96
C SER A 245 -1.11 -5.32 -5.24
N ASP A 246 -1.45 -4.34 -6.08
CA ASP A 246 -0.54 -3.28 -6.54
C ASP A 246 -0.69 -2.00 -5.71
N TYR A 247 0.41 -1.53 -5.11
CA TYR A 247 0.45 -0.24 -4.42
C TYR A 247 0.21 0.91 -5.41
N GLY A 248 -0.62 1.88 -5.02
CA GLY A 248 -1.00 3.02 -5.86
C GLY A 248 -2.10 2.73 -6.89
N SER A 249 -2.47 1.45 -7.08
CA SER A 249 -3.59 1.04 -7.93
C SER A 249 -4.72 0.39 -7.14
N ASP A 250 -4.42 -0.68 -6.40
CA ASP A 250 -5.41 -1.43 -5.61
C ASP A 250 -5.63 -0.81 -4.23
N PHE A 251 -4.58 -0.20 -3.67
CA PHE A 251 -4.62 0.44 -2.37
C PHE A 251 -3.59 1.58 -2.25
N THR A 252 -3.81 2.44 -1.25
CA THR A 252 -2.87 3.49 -0.84
C THR A 252 -2.56 3.34 0.65
N GLY A 253 -1.41 3.87 1.08
CA GLY A 253 -0.86 3.55 2.41
C GLY A 253 -0.41 2.08 2.50
N GLY A 254 -0.36 1.51 3.71
CA GLY A 254 -0.11 0.07 3.92
C GLY A 254 1.23 -0.45 3.42
N ARG A 255 2.23 0.42 3.18
CA ARG A 255 3.55 0.00 2.72
C ARG A 255 4.26 -0.81 3.80
N PHE A 256 4.97 -1.82 3.35
CA PHE A 256 5.88 -2.58 4.20
C PHE A 256 7.14 -1.76 4.47
N VAL A 257 7.51 -1.61 5.74
CA VAL A 257 8.66 -0.79 6.14
C VAL A 257 9.62 -1.61 7.00
N PHE A 258 10.89 -1.59 6.60
CA PHE A 258 12.02 -1.95 7.42
C PHE A 258 12.46 -0.73 8.23
N MET A 259 12.46 -0.83 9.55
CA MET A 259 12.95 0.25 10.39
C MET A 259 14.41 -0.01 10.77
N ASP A 260 15.35 0.60 10.03
CA ASP A 260 16.77 0.51 10.31
C ASP A 260 17.25 1.65 11.20
N GLN A 261 18.39 1.45 11.87
CA GLN A 261 19.08 2.50 12.64
C GLN A 261 19.37 3.76 11.82
N ASN A 262 19.57 3.61 10.52
CA ASN A 262 19.99 4.69 9.62
C ASN A 262 18.85 5.26 8.78
N GLY A 263 17.60 4.86 9.07
CA GLY A 263 16.42 5.32 8.36
C GLY A 263 15.47 4.18 8.02
N ASN A 264 14.22 4.53 7.79
CA ASN A 264 13.20 3.57 7.40
C ASN A 264 13.27 3.32 5.90
N ARG A 265 13.17 2.05 5.51
CA ARG A 265 13.26 1.63 4.11
C ARG A 265 12.04 0.86 3.70
N THR A 266 11.54 1.05 2.49
CA THR A 266 10.36 0.34 2.00
C THR A 266 10.64 -0.43 0.72
N VAL A 267 9.85 -1.48 0.51
CA VAL A 267 9.68 -2.15 -0.78
C VAL A 267 8.22 -1.96 -1.13
N GLU A 268 7.95 -1.28 -2.24
CA GLU A 268 6.58 -0.98 -2.62
C GLU A 268 5.88 -2.26 -3.13
N PRO A 269 4.70 -2.61 -2.55
CA PRO A 269 3.93 -3.76 -2.97
C PRO A 269 3.56 -3.73 -4.46
N ARG A 270 3.70 -4.88 -5.11
CA ARG A 270 3.34 -5.09 -6.51
C ARG A 270 2.84 -6.52 -6.66
N THR A 271 1.78 -6.75 -7.44
CA THR A 271 1.35 -8.12 -7.73
C THR A 271 2.52 -8.93 -8.33
N GLU A 272 2.68 -10.19 -7.88
CA GLU A 272 3.81 -11.10 -8.20
C GLU A 272 5.15 -10.77 -7.51
N ARG A 273 5.27 -9.61 -6.86
CA ARG A 273 6.48 -9.26 -6.12
C ARG A 273 6.57 -10.05 -4.84
N ARG A 274 7.73 -10.67 -4.64
CA ARG A 274 8.11 -11.28 -3.39
C ARG A 274 9.21 -10.49 -2.73
N ALA A 275 8.95 -10.02 -1.51
CA ALA A 275 9.98 -9.56 -0.58
C ALA A 275 10.30 -10.70 0.39
N SER A 276 11.57 -10.99 0.63
CA SER A 276 12.01 -12.00 1.58
C SER A 276 13.13 -11.44 2.42
N CYS A 277 13.16 -11.78 3.71
CA CYS A 277 14.20 -11.34 4.62
C CYS A 277 14.70 -12.51 5.43
N THR A 278 16.02 -12.57 5.56
CA THR A 278 16.67 -13.43 6.54
C THR A 278 16.90 -12.62 7.79
N LEU A 279 16.51 -13.21 8.92
CA LEU A 279 16.82 -12.81 10.28
C LEU A 279 17.45 -11.41 10.40
N VAL A 280 16.59 -10.40 10.38
CA VAL A 280 16.93 -9.06 10.84
C VAL A 280 16.14 -8.85 12.11
N LEU A 281 16.79 -8.92 13.29
CA LEU A 281 16.16 -8.44 14.53
C LEU A 281 16.19 -6.91 14.60
N LYS A 282 15.68 -6.27 13.55
CA LYS A 282 15.39 -4.84 13.54
C LYS A 282 14.05 -4.66 12.83
N ASN A 283 13.03 -4.46 13.67
CA ASN A 283 11.69 -3.94 13.39
C ASN A 283 11.25 -4.06 11.93
N LEU A 284 10.66 -5.22 11.62
CA LEU A 284 9.81 -5.42 10.46
C LEU A 284 8.38 -4.99 10.79
N LEU A 285 7.74 -4.33 9.82
CA LEU A 285 6.28 -4.28 9.73
C LEU A 285 5.82 -5.30 8.68
N ALA A 286 5.95 -6.61 8.94
CA ALA A 286 5.61 -7.68 7.97
C ALA A 286 4.43 -8.51 8.44
N HIS A 287 3.39 -8.65 7.61
CA HIS A 287 2.56 -9.85 7.63
C HIS A 287 2.27 -10.36 6.23
N SER A 288 2.24 -11.70 6.16
CA SER A 288 2.15 -12.56 4.98
C SER A 288 1.06 -12.17 3.99
N LEU A 289 1.39 -12.33 2.71
CA LEU A 289 0.51 -12.28 1.54
C LEU A 289 -0.64 -11.26 1.63
N VAL A 290 -0.31 -9.99 1.39
CA VAL A 290 -1.27 -8.89 1.47
C VAL A 290 -2.10 -8.85 0.18
N ILE A 291 -3.42 -9.02 0.35
CA ILE A 291 -4.47 -8.70 -0.63
C ILE A 291 -5.06 -7.35 -0.29
#